data_AF-A0A815B1G4-F1
#
_entry.id   AF-A0A815B1G4-F1
#
_cell.length_a   1.000
_cell.length_b   1.000
_cell.length_c   1.000
_cell.angle_alpha   90.00
_cell.angle_beta   90.00
_cell.angle_gamma   90.00
#
_symmetry.space_group_name_H-M   'P 1'
#
loop_
_entity.id
_entity.type
_entity.pdbx_description
1 polymer ?
#
loop_
_entity_poly.entity_id
_entity_poly.type
_entity_poly.pdbx_seq_one_letter_code
_entity_poly.pdbx_strand_id
1 'polypeptide(L)'
;SNRKQVPKQIDQIWIGSTVDVSSKKIYESVERSTAIQLCGWDSLIINDTDHQRHSDKIKSLLEIGQYGKAAALYIFQMNLDKAIQVLNEGLSKGGNENLATLILALIGCVTTTNHQNTFFDYTNITKKFEDSYIRAMFAFILSDDAQQDQNYSNVLDEQLDLNDKVGFSCRYLNDQCLDIYLDKLSMESKSKGDLQGIILTGLRTSGCELIQKYLENTNDIRTVALLAIHVPEDIVQDCPYVREWLEGYRNLLDQLQMWTERAEVDVYRNQMSHTRSNISDMREIDINCIFCNSLLDQSRSANRRERHNTSHIGSSSTVLMVCSKCRQSLPRCAVCMMNLSNYIEDSSCSPNSQPDKYHLLSSQWFTWCKKCRHGGHAEHVNNWFKYNKECPVAKCLCPCTITDGYY
;
A
#
# COMPACT_ATOMS: atom_id res chain seq x y z
N SER A 1 -23.10 -8.49 -16.01
CA SER A 1 -22.89 -8.32 -17.46
C SER A 1 -22.37 -6.91 -17.73
N ASN A 2 -21.08 -6.65 -17.47
CA ASN A 2 -20.45 -5.39 -17.87
C ASN A 2 -20.14 -5.50 -19.37
N ARG A 3 -20.89 -4.77 -20.20
CA ARG A 3 -20.47 -4.53 -21.59
C ARG A 3 -19.15 -3.76 -21.50
N LYS A 4 -18.02 -4.43 -21.81
CA LYS A 4 -16.74 -3.74 -22.04
C LYS A 4 -17.01 -2.67 -23.10
N GLN A 5 -16.91 -1.40 -22.70
CA GLN A 5 -16.98 -0.31 -23.67
C GLN A 5 -15.75 -0.42 -24.56
N VAL A 6 -15.97 -0.43 -25.88
CA VAL A 6 -14.87 -0.39 -26.85
C VAL A 6 -14.12 0.92 -26.63
N PRO A 7 -12.78 0.91 -26.49
CA PRO A 7 -12.02 2.13 -26.26
C PRO A 7 -12.27 3.14 -27.38
N LYS A 8 -12.38 4.42 -27.01
CA LYS A 8 -12.53 5.51 -27.94
C LYS A 8 -11.15 5.85 -28.53
N GLN A 9 -11.04 5.81 -29.85
CA GLN A 9 -9.85 6.27 -30.56
C GLN A 9 -10.00 7.77 -30.85
N ILE A 10 -8.96 8.55 -30.53
CA ILE A 10 -8.93 10.01 -30.73
C ILE A 10 -7.59 10.39 -31.34
N ASP A 11 -7.58 11.35 -32.26
CA ASP A 11 -6.36 11.97 -32.75
C ASP A 11 -6.01 13.16 -31.85
N GLN A 12 -4.91 13.06 -31.11
CA GLN A 12 -4.42 14.12 -30.22
C GLN A 12 -3.43 15.01 -30.95
N ILE A 13 -3.60 16.33 -30.82
CA ILE A 13 -2.71 17.35 -31.41
C ILE A 13 -1.71 17.83 -30.33
N TRP A 14 -0.55 18.29 -30.76
CA TRP A 14 0.46 18.88 -29.89
C TRP A 14 -0.01 20.21 -29.27
N ILE A 15 0.07 20.28 -27.95
CA ILE A 15 -0.10 21.51 -27.18
C ILE A 15 1.19 22.32 -27.32
N GLY A 16 1.04 23.60 -27.70
CA GLY A 16 2.15 24.54 -27.82
C GLY A 16 2.74 24.71 -29.21
N SER A 17 2.21 24.00 -30.21
CA SER A 17 2.58 24.26 -31.60
C SER A 17 1.58 25.21 -32.26
N THR A 18 2.12 26.21 -32.95
CA THR A 18 1.36 27.15 -33.79
C THR A 18 1.24 26.68 -35.24
N VAL A 19 1.87 25.55 -35.58
CA VAL A 19 1.89 24.93 -36.93
C VAL A 19 1.02 23.67 -36.91
N ASP A 20 0.42 23.30 -38.04
CA ASP A 20 -0.28 22.02 -38.23
C ASP A 20 0.70 20.84 -38.03
N VAL A 21 0.92 20.43 -36.79
CA VAL A 21 1.74 19.26 -36.45
C VAL A 21 0.93 17.98 -36.62
N SER A 22 1.60 16.90 -37.01
CA SER A 22 1.05 15.56 -37.04
C SER A 22 0.36 15.21 -35.72
N SER A 23 -0.88 14.74 -35.81
CA SER A 23 -1.62 14.20 -34.67
C SER A 23 -1.15 12.78 -34.34
N LYS A 24 -1.23 12.39 -33.07
CA LYS A 24 -0.98 11.02 -32.61
C LYS A 24 -2.29 10.35 -32.21
N LYS A 25 -2.49 9.10 -32.64
CA LYS A 25 -3.64 8.29 -32.24
C LYS A 25 -3.49 7.89 -30.77
N ILE A 26 -4.52 8.18 -29.98
CA ILE A 26 -4.63 7.76 -28.58
C ILE A 26 -5.88 6.90 -28.37
N TYR A 27 -5.83 6.04 -27.37
CA TYR A 27 -6.92 5.15 -26.99
C TYR A 27 -7.38 5.45 -25.57
N GLU A 28 -8.68 5.67 -25.39
CA GLU A 28 -9.28 6.03 -24.11
C GLU A 28 -10.33 5.02 -23.67
N SER A 29 -10.24 4.57 -22.42
CA SER A 29 -11.29 3.83 -21.71
C SER A 29 -11.13 4.06 -20.21
N VAL A 30 -12.17 3.73 -19.42
CA VAL A 30 -12.11 3.85 -17.95
C VAL A 30 -10.97 3.00 -17.38
N GLU A 31 -10.77 1.80 -17.93
CA GLU A 31 -9.70 0.88 -17.55
C GLU A 31 -8.32 1.45 -17.88
N ARG A 32 -8.15 2.04 -19.08
CA ARG A 32 -6.88 2.69 -19.48
C ARG A 32 -6.58 3.89 -18.60
N SER A 33 -7.56 4.75 -18.33
CA SER A 33 -7.40 5.89 -17.42
C SER A 33 -7.00 5.44 -16.00
N THR A 34 -7.61 4.36 -15.51
CA THR A 34 -7.25 3.78 -14.19
C THR A 34 -5.82 3.26 -14.18
N ALA A 35 -5.40 2.51 -15.21
CA ALA A 35 -4.04 1.99 -15.32
C ALA A 35 -2.99 3.11 -15.40
N ILE A 36 -3.27 4.14 -16.20
CA ILE A 36 -2.44 5.34 -16.34
C ILE A 36 -2.32 6.07 -14.99
N GLN A 37 -3.41 6.19 -14.24
CA GLN A 37 -3.40 6.77 -12.89
C GLN A 37 -2.54 5.96 -11.92
N LEU A 38 -2.66 4.63 -11.92
CA LEU A 38 -1.82 3.75 -11.09
C LEU A 38 -0.32 3.89 -11.43
N CYS A 39 0.01 4.19 -12.69
CA CYS A 39 1.38 4.47 -13.13
C CYS A 39 1.89 5.88 -12.75
N GLY A 40 1.06 6.70 -12.10
CA GLY A 40 1.35 8.10 -11.78
C GLY A 40 1.41 9.00 -13.02
N TRP A 41 0.76 8.59 -14.12
CA TRP A 41 0.68 9.37 -15.36
C TRP A 41 -0.56 10.29 -15.41
N ASP A 42 -1.54 10.14 -14.51
CA ASP A 42 -2.76 10.96 -14.45
C ASP A 42 -2.50 12.44 -14.17
N SER A 43 -1.56 12.75 -13.28
CA SER A 43 -1.08 14.09 -12.94
C SER A 43 -0.52 14.86 -14.14
N LEU A 44 -0.38 14.17 -15.27
CA LEU A 44 0.16 14.68 -16.51
C LEU A 44 -0.91 14.85 -17.61
N ILE A 45 -2.13 14.37 -17.39
CA ILE A 45 -3.26 14.41 -18.33
C ILE A 45 -4.24 15.55 -18.00
N ILE A 46 -4.04 16.25 -16.89
CA ILE A 46 -5.02 17.22 -16.39
C ILE A 46 -5.07 18.46 -17.28
N ASN A 47 -6.27 18.66 -17.86
CA ASN A 47 -6.81 19.93 -18.37
C ASN A 47 -6.98 20.95 -17.23
N ASP A 48 -5.98 21.11 -16.37
CA ASP A 48 -6.09 22.07 -15.29
C ASP A 48 -5.80 23.45 -15.87
N THR A 49 -6.72 24.35 -15.63
CA THR A 49 -6.67 25.78 -15.95
C THR A 49 -5.40 26.47 -15.43
N ASP A 50 -4.62 25.78 -14.60
CA ASP A 50 -3.29 26.17 -14.15
C ASP A 50 -2.20 25.47 -14.97
N HIS A 51 -2.10 25.81 -16.26
CA HIS A 51 -1.10 25.30 -17.22
C HIS A 51 0.37 25.49 -16.75
N GLN A 52 0.61 26.14 -15.62
CA GLN A 52 1.94 26.49 -15.12
C GLN A 52 2.56 25.47 -14.15
N ARG A 53 1.78 24.58 -13.54
CA ARG A 53 2.32 23.68 -12.50
C ARG A 53 2.82 22.35 -13.07
N HIS A 54 3.98 21.92 -12.58
CA HIS A 54 4.53 20.57 -12.77
C HIS A 54 3.86 19.59 -11.80
N SER A 55 3.69 18.32 -12.21
CA SER A 55 3.28 17.26 -11.27
C SER A 55 4.40 16.96 -10.28
N ASP A 56 4.06 16.36 -9.14
CA ASP A 56 5.06 16.06 -8.10
C ASP A 56 6.15 15.10 -8.59
N LYS A 57 5.79 14.18 -9.50
CA LYS A 57 6.76 13.33 -10.21
C LYS A 57 7.74 14.14 -11.06
N ILE A 58 7.27 15.16 -11.77
CA ILE A 58 8.16 16.02 -12.56
C ILE A 58 9.02 16.89 -11.64
N LYS A 59 8.46 17.48 -10.59
CA LYS A 59 9.22 18.28 -9.62
C LYS A 59 10.40 17.50 -9.03
N SER A 60 10.17 16.26 -8.60
CA SER A 60 11.24 15.42 -8.07
C SER A 60 12.32 15.12 -9.12
N LEU A 61 11.96 14.92 -10.39
CA LEU A 61 12.92 14.77 -11.48
C LEU A 61 13.75 16.04 -11.71
N LEU A 62 13.12 17.23 -11.63
CA LEU A 62 13.81 18.52 -11.77
C LEU A 62 14.77 18.78 -10.60
N GLU A 63 14.43 18.35 -9.39
CA GLU A 63 15.30 18.43 -8.20
C GLU A 63 16.53 17.53 -8.32
N ILE A 64 16.35 16.33 -8.88
CA ILE A 64 17.44 15.36 -9.11
C ILE A 64 18.27 15.73 -10.37
N GLY A 65 17.80 16.68 -11.18
CA GLY A 65 18.48 17.13 -12.40
C GLY A 65 18.23 16.25 -13.64
N GLN A 66 17.20 15.39 -13.61
CA GLN A 66 16.82 14.52 -14.73
C GLN A 66 15.90 15.24 -15.74
N TYR A 67 16.41 16.31 -16.34
CA TYR A 67 15.65 17.14 -17.29
C TYR A 67 15.26 16.39 -18.57
N GLY A 68 16.11 15.48 -19.07
CA GLY A 68 15.82 14.66 -20.26
C GLY A 68 14.61 13.75 -20.07
N LYS A 69 14.54 13.05 -18.94
CA LYS A 69 13.40 12.22 -18.56
C LYS A 69 12.12 13.05 -18.38
N ALA A 70 12.21 14.18 -17.69
CA ALA A 70 11.06 15.07 -17.50
C ALA A 70 10.53 15.62 -18.84
N ALA A 71 11.41 16.01 -19.76
CA ALA A 71 11.03 16.43 -21.10
C ALA A 71 10.37 15.29 -21.91
N ALA A 72 10.95 14.09 -21.87
CA ALA A 72 10.38 12.91 -22.54
C ALA A 72 8.96 12.61 -22.06
N LEU A 73 8.71 12.69 -20.74
CA LEU A 73 7.37 12.51 -20.19
C LEU A 73 6.38 13.55 -20.74
N TYR A 74 6.75 14.83 -20.81
CA TYR A 74 5.90 15.87 -21.40
C TYR A 74 5.63 15.66 -22.88
N ILE A 75 6.64 15.20 -23.63
CA ILE A 75 6.49 14.83 -25.04
C ILE A 75 5.50 13.66 -25.19
N PHE A 76 5.55 12.64 -24.33
CA PHE A 76 4.56 11.54 -24.31
C PHE A 76 3.14 11.97 -23.90
N GLN A 77 2.92 13.24 -23.55
CA GLN A 77 1.58 13.81 -23.34
C GLN A 77 1.17 14.73 -24.46
N MET A 78 1.99 14.86 -25.50
CA MET A 78 1.83 15.83 -26.57
C MET A 78 1.97 17.28 -26.08
N ASN A 79 2.75 17.56 -25.03
CA ASN A 79 2.97 18.91 -24.53
C ASN A 79 4.40 19.40 -24.83
N LEU A 80 4.56 20.07 -25.97
CA LEU A 80 5.88 20.55 -26.41
C LEU A 80 6.36 21.74 -25.55
N ASP A 81 5.46 22.67 -25.21
CA ASP A 81 5.79 23.86 -24.44
C ASP A 81 6.43 23.51 -23.10
N LYS A 82 5.80 22.60 -22.34
CA LYS A 82 6.33 22.17 -21.04
C LYS A 82 7.63 21.39 -21.18
N ALA A 83 7.78 20.59 -22.24
CA ALA A 83 9.03 19.90 -22.51
C ALA A 83 10.18 20.90 -22.73
N ILE A 84 9.96 21.92 -23.57
CA ILE A 84 10.94 23.00 -23.82
C ILE A 84 11.21 23.80 -22.54
N GLN A 85 10.18 24.12 -21.76
CA GLN A 85 10.30 24.85 -20.50
C GLN A 85 11.23 24.12 -19.52
N VAL A 86 11.03 22.82 -19.33
CA VAL A 86 11.86 21.98 -18.45
C VAL A 86 13.31 21.93 -18.93
N LEU A 87 13.54 21.80 -20.23
CA LEU A 87 14.90 21.79 -20.78
C LEU A 87 15.60 23.15 -20.62
N ASN A 88 14.87 24.25 -20.81
CA ASN A 88 15.38 25.61 -20.59
C ASN A 88 15.71 25.88 -19.11
N GLU A 89 14.91 25.32 -18.18
CA GLU A 89 15.21 25.38 -16.75
C GLU A 89 16.54 24.64 -16.45
N GLY A 90 16.71 23.45 -17.02
CA GLY A 90 17.96 22.68 -16.91
C GLY A 90 19.17 23.43 -17.48
N LEU A 91 19.02 24.09 -18.62
CA LEU A 91 20.08 24.92 -19.21
C LEU A 91 20.44 26.10 -18.29
N SER A 92 19.43 26.77 -17.73
CA SER A 92 19.60 27.91 -16.83
C SER A 92 20.29 27.53 -15.50
N LYS A 93 20.14 26.28 -15.06
CA LYS A 93 20.75 25.73 -13.84
C LYS A 93 22.17 25.17 -14.05
N GLY A 94 22.83 25.51 -15.16
CA GLY A 94 24.20 25.08 -15.48
C GLY A 94 24.28 23.82 -16.33
N GLY A 95 23.21 23.52 -17.07
CA GLY A 95 23.16 22.40 -18.01
C GLY A 95 24.12 22.55 -19.20
N ASN A 96 24.58 21.43 -19.73
CA ASN A 96 25.55 21.39 -20.85
C ASN A 96 24.93 21.78 -22.20
N GLU A 97 25.79 22.05 -23.20
CA GLU A 97 25.44 22.28 -24.62
C GLU A 97 24.53 21.18 -25.21
N ASN A 98 24.57 19.98 -24.63
CA ASN A 98 23.67 18.87 -24.98
C ASN A 98 22.19 19.23 -24.80
N LEU A 99 21.81 19.97 -23.75
CA LEU A 99 20.42 20.39 -23.54
C LEU A 99 19.97 21.43 -24.59
N ALA A 100 20.84 22.37 -24.94
CA ALA A 100 20.57 23.31 -26.03
C ALA A 100 20.40 22.59 -27.37
N THR A 101 21.26 21.60 -27.65
CA THR A 101 21.15 20.74 -28.84
C THR A 101 19.83 19.95 -28.85
N LEU A 102 19.40 19.44 -27.70
CA LEU A 102 18.12 18.74 -27.56
C LEU A 102 16.92 19.65 -27.83
N ILE A 103 16.94 20.88 -27.30
CA ILE A 103 15.88 21.87 -27.55
C ILE A 103 15.79 22.19 -29.05
N LEU A 104 16.94 22.45 -29.70
CA LEU A 104 17.00 22.73 -31.14
C LEU A 104 16.51 21.54 -31.97
N ALA A 105 16.93 20.33 -31.62
CA ALA A 105 16.47 19.11 -32.30
C ALA A 105 14.97 18.88 -32.11
N LEU A 106 14.43 19.09 -30.91
CA LEU A 106 13.00 18.97 -30.62
C LEU A 106 12.17 19.95 -31.45
N ILE A 107 12.55 21.24 -31.44
CA ILE A 107 11.88 22.28 -32.23
C ILE A 107 11.97 21.93 -33.71
N GLY A 108 13.14 21.50 -34.20
CA GLY A 108 13.33 21.10 -35.60
C GLY A 108 12.45 19.92 -36.01
N CYS A 109 12.40 18.86 -35.20
CA CYS A 109 11.59 17.67 -35.49
C CYS A 109 10.08 17.96 -35.49
N VAL A 110 9.60 18.84 -34.61
CA VAL A 110 8.17 19.16 -34.53
C VAL A 110 7.72 20.16 -35.61
N THR A 111 8.59 21.09 -36.02
CA THR A 111 8.25 22.14 -37.00
C THR A 111 8.42 21.70 -38.46
N THR A 112 9.17 20.64 -38.73
CA THR A 112 9.35 20.08 -40.08
C THR A 112 8.20 19.14 -40.44
N THR A 113 7.01 19.70 -40.63
CA THR A 113 5.75 18.96 -40.81
C THR A 113 5.52 18.39 -42.22
N ASN A 114 6.46 18.57 -43.14
CA ASN A 114 6.31 18.12 -44.53
C ASN A 114 7.56 17.38 -44.97
N HIS A 115 7.63 16.06 -44.79
CA HIS A 115 8.17 15.14 -45.80
C HIS A 115 7.74 13.71 -45.48
N GLN A 116 6.68 13.27 -46.15
CA GLN A 116 6.32 11.87 -46.34
C GLN A 116 7.41 11.00 -47.00
N ASN A 117 8.67 11.43 -47.20
CA ASN A 117 9.62 10.64 -47.99
C ASN A 117 11.13 10.87 -47.76
N THR A 118 11.57 11.64 -46.77
CA THR A 118 12.99 11.59 -46.41
C THR A 118 13.18 10.57 -45.31
N PHE A 119 13.39 9.33 -45.75
CA PHE A 119 13.91 8.19 -45.00
C PHE A 119 15.24 8.56 -44.35
N PHE A 120 15.23 9.41 -43.33
CA PHE A 120 16.30 9.47 -42.37
C PHE A 120 16.11 8.25 -41.49
N ASP A 121 17.05 7.32 -41.55
CA ASP A 121 17.18 6.26 -40.56
C ASP A 121 17.50 6.91 -39.21
N TYR A 122 16.46 7.44 -38.58
CA TYR A 122 16.52 8.14 -37.31
C TYR A 122 17.00 7.21 -36.21
N THR A 123 16.88 5.89 -36.40
CA THR A 123 17.37 4.89 -35.44
C THR A 123 18.87 5.04 -35.21
N ASN A 124 19.65 5.44 -36.22
CA ASN A 124 21.08 5.67 -36.07
C ASN A 124 21.40 6.99 -35.37
N ILE A 125 20.50 7.99 -35.45
CA ILE A 125 20.66 9.27 -34.75
C ILE A 125 20.24 9.10 -33.29
N THR A 126 19.09 8.47 -33.03
CA THR A 126 18.61 8.24 -31.68
C THR A 126 19.58 7.38 -30.89
N LYS A 127 20.17 6.34 -31.48
CA LYS A 127 21.21 5.51 -30.83
C LYS A 127 22.46 6.28 -30.38
N LYS A 128 22.69 7.51 -30.86
CA LYS A 128 23.81 8.34 -30.38
C LYS A 128 23.55 8.98 -29.01
N PHE A 129 22.29 9.08 -28.58
CA PHE A 129 21.99 9.57 -27.25
C PHE A 129 22.20 8.45 -26.22
N GLU A 130 22.91 8.74 -25.14
CA GLU A 130 23.18 7.79 -24.05
C GLU A 130 21.93 7.50 -23.22
N ASP A 131 21.09 8.52 -23.00
CA ASP A 131 19.89 8.44 -22.18
C ASP A 131 18.71 7.78 -22.92
N SER A 132 18.14 6.72 -22.32
CA SER A 132 17.03 5.94 -22.90
C SER A 132 15.74 6.75 -23.07
N TYR A 133 15.45 7.69 -22.18
CA TYR A 133 14.27 8.56 -22.30
C TYR A 133 14.42 9.54 -23.45
N ILE A 134 15.62 10.07 -23.68
CA ILE A 134 15.87 10.94 -24.85
C ILE A 134 15.70 10.15 -26.15
N ARG A 135 16.23 8.92 -26.22
CA ARG A 135 16.03 8.03 -27.39
C ARG A 135 14.55 7.77 -27.64
N ALA A 136 13.82 7.39 -26.59
CA ALA A 136 12.39 7.12 -26.65
C ALA A 136 11.56 8.35 -27.04
N MET A 137 11.93 9.54 -26.54
CA MET A 137 11.31 10.83 -26.87
C MET A 137 11.38 11.11 -28.38
N PHE A 138 12.57 11.02 -28.99
CA PHE A 138 12.71 11.25 -30.43
C PHE A 138 12.12 10.11 -31.27
N ALA A 139 12.25 8.86 -30.83
CA ALA A 139 11.59 7.73 -31.49
C ALA A 139 10.07 7.90 -31.54
N PHE A 140 9.47 8.48 -30.49
CA PHE A 140 8.05 8.79 -30.46
C PHE A 140 7.67 9.93 -31.42
N ILE A 141 8.41 11.06 -31.39
CA ILE A 141 8.14 12.20 -32.28
C ILE A 141 8.25 11.79 -33.75
N LEU A 142 9.27 11.00 -34.09
CA LEU A 142 9.58 10.58 -35.46
C LEU A 142 8.81 9.34 -35.92
N SER A 143 7.96 8.75 -35.07
CA SER A 143 7.11 7.63 -35.46
C SER A 143 6.08 8.06 -36.51
N ASP A 144 5.82 7.20 -37.50
CA ASP A 144 4.83 7.46 -38.55
C ASP A 144 3.42 7.03 -38.09
N ASP A 145 2.44 7.91 -38.31
CA ASP A 145 1.03 7.71 -37.94
C ASP A 145 0.18 7.05 -39.02
N ALA A 146 0.73 6.91 -40.22
CA ALA A 146 0.05 6.32 -41.37
C ALA A 146 -0.04 4.78 -41.31
N GLN A 147 0.80 4.11 -40.51
CA GLN A 147 0.76 2.65 -40.38
C GLN A 147 -0.39 2.20 -39.47
N GLN A 148 -1.16 1.20 -39.92
CA GLN A 148 -2.27 0.63 -39.14
C GLN A 148 -1.80 -0.11 -37.88
N ASP A 149 -0.60 -0.69 -37.91
CA ASP A 149 -0.03 -1.50 -36.83
C ASP A 149 1.02 -0.72 -36.03
N GLN A 150 0.60 0.36 -35.36
CA GLN A 150 1.48 1.11 -34.46
C GLN A 150 1.80 0.29 -33.20
N ASN A 151 2.97 -0.33 -33.17
CA ASN A 151 3.47 -1.07 -32.02
C ASN A 151 4.45 -0.29 -31.13
N TYR A 152 4.89 0.90 -31.58
CA TYR A 152 5.86 1.77 -30.89
C TYR A 152 7.09 1.02 -30.32
N SER A 153 7.54 -0.03 -30.99
CA SER A 153 8.67 -0.88 -30.55
C SER A 153 9.94 -0.05 -30.26
N ASN A 154 10.26 0.92 -31.11
CA ASN A 154 11.40 1.84 -30.94
C ASN A 154 11.33 2.71 -29.67
N VAL A 155 10.16 2.84 -29.04
CA VAL A 155 9.97 3.54 -27.75
C VAL A 155 9.96 2.52 -26.61
N LEU A 156 9.22 1.42 -26.78
CA LEU A 156 8.94 0.44 -25.72
C LEU A 156 10.09 -0.53 -25.42
N ASP A 157 10.96 -0.78 -26.41
CA ASP A 157 12.16 -1.61 -26.24
C ASP A 157 13.31 -0.87 -25.53
N GLU A 158 13.22 0.46 -25.38
CA GLU A 158 14.16 1.25 -24.60
C GLU A 158 14.09 0.93 -23.10
N GLN A 159 15.17 1.21 -22.36
CA GLN A 159 15.26 0.98 -20.92
C GLN A 159 14.56 2.11 -20.13
N LEU A 160 13.23 2.14 -20.22
CA LEU A 160 12.35 3.04 -19.47
C LEU A 160 11.84 2.37 -18.19
N ASP A 161 11.44 3.17 -17.20
CA ASP A 161 10.76 2.67 -16.00
C ASP A 161 9.50 1.88 -16.38
N LEU A 162 9.23 0.79 -15.66
CA LEU A 162 8.08 -0.07 -15.96
C LEU A 162 6.76 0.72 -15.96
N ASN A 163 6.56 1.61 -14.99
CA ASN A 163 5.37 2.46 -14.91
C ASN A 163 5.21 3.36 -16.15
N ASP A 164 6.32 3.86 -16.71
CA ASP A 164 6.28 4.68 -17.91
C ASP A 164 5.99 3.85 -19.16
N LYS A 165 6.51 2.61 -19.24
CA LYS A 165 6.16 1.67 -20.31
C LYS A 165 4.67 1.32 -20.29
N VAL A 166 4.14 1.01 -19.10
CA VAL A 166 2.71 0.68 -18.94
C VAL A 166 1.84 1.90 -19.27
N GLY A 167 2.14 3.06 -18.69
CA GLY A 167 1.41 4.31 -18.98
C GLY A 167 1.42 4.67 -20.47
N PHE A 168 2.57 4.60 -21.12
CA PHE A 168 2.70 4.83 -22.56
C PHE A 168 1.88 3.82 -23.37
N SER A 169 2.01 2.54 -23.07
CA SER A 169 1.30 1.48 -23.80
C SER A 169 -0.22 1.62 -23.67
N CYS A 170 -0.73 1.92 -22.47
CA CYS A 170 -2.15 2.18 -22.22
C CYS A 170 -2.68 3.42 -22.95
N ARG A 171 -1.82 4.36 -23.34
CA ARG A 171 -2.23 5.55 -24.09
C ARG A 171 -2.21 5.34 -25.61
N TYR A 172 -1.19 4.65 -26.12
CA TYR A 172 -0.87 4.65 -27.55
C TYR A 172 -1.06 3.30 -28.28
N LEU A 173 -1.05 2.17 -27.58
CA LEU A 173 -1.28 0.87 -28.22
C LEU A 173 -2.77 0.58 -28.38
N ASN A 174 -3.15 -0.01 -29.51
CA ASN A 174 -4.47 -0.63 -29.68
C ASN A 174 -4.63 -1.82 -28.71
N ASP A 175 -5.86 -2.30 -28.52
CA ASP A 175 -6.14 -3.37 -27.53
C ASP A 175 -5.38 -4.68 -27.80
N GLN A 176 -5.21 -5.07 -29.07
CA GLN A 176 -4.52 -6.31 -29.43
C GLN A 176 -3.03 -6.23 -29.09
N CYS A 177 -2.37 -5.14 -29.50
CA CYS A 177 -0.96 -4.89 -29.20
C CYS A 177 -0.75 -4.67 -27.70
N LEU A 178 -1.69 -4.02 -27.01
CA LEU A 178 -1.61 -3.77 -25.57
C LEU A 178 -1.64 -5.07 -24.78
N ASP A 179 -2.58 -5.98 -25.09
CA ASP A 179 -2.72 -7.27 -24.40
C ASP A 179 -1.42 -8.09 -24.50
N ILE A 180 -0.90 -8.24 -25.73
CA ILE A 180 0.36 -8.94 -26.01
C ILE A 180 1.54 -8.29 -25.27
N TYR A 181 1.58 -6.96 -25.24
CA TYR A 181 2.69 -6.23 -24.63
C TYR A 181 2.68 -6.32 -23.09
N LEU A 182 1.51 -6.20 -22.46
CA LEU A 182 1.38 -6.34 -21.01
C LEU A 182 1.68 -7.76 -20.54
N ASP A 183 1.28 -8.78 -21.32
CA ASP A 183 1.65 -10.18 -21.05
C ASP A 183 3.17 -10.39 -21.14
N LYS A 184 3.82 -9.83 -22.16
CA LYS A 184 5.29 -9.84 -22.29
C LYS A 184 5.95 -9.22 -21.05
N LEU A 185 5.54 -8.01 -20.66
CA LEU A 185 6.10 -7.33 -19.49
C LEU A 185 5.85 -8.09 -18.18
N SER A 186 4.68 -8.73 -18.05
CA SER A 186 4.32 -9.56 -16.90
C SER A 186 5.25 -10.77 -16.81
N MET A 187 5.46 -11.50 -17.91
CA MET A 187 6.38 -12.63 -17.97
C MET A 187 7.83 -12.22 -17.68
N GLU A 188 8.29 -11.11 -18.26
CA GLU A 188 9.64 -10.58 -18.01
C GLU A 188 9.83 -10.23 -16.52
N SER A 189 8.88 -9.50 -15.94
CA SER A 189 8.93 -9.11 -14.52
C SER A 189 8.93 -10.32 -13.60
N LYS A 190 8.12 -11.34 -13.90
CA LYS A 190 8.11 -12.61 -13.18
C LYS A 190 9.44 -13.33 -13.26
N SER A 191 10.01 -13.45 -14.47
CA SER A 191 11.27 -14.17 -14.67
C SER A 191 12.46 -13.51 -13.94
N LYS A 192 12.46 -12.18 -13.87
CA LYS A 192 13.49 -11.39 -13.17
C LYS A 192 13.24 -11.29 -11.67
N GLY A 193 12.02 -11.53 -11.20
CA GLY A 193 11.61 -11.22 -9.84
C GLY A 193 11.59 -9.71 -9.57
N ASP A 194 11.20 -8.89 -10.55
CA ASP A 194 11.14 -7.43 -10.39
C ASP A 194 9.82 -7.01 -9.73
N LEU A 195 9.88 -6.58 -8.47
CA LEU A 195 8.72 -6.18 -7.67
C LEU A 195 7.91 -5.03 -8.28
N GLN A 196 8.46 -4.22 -9.19
CA GLN A 196 7.67 -3.24 -9.94
C GLN A 196 6.55 -3.91 -10.74
N GLY A 197 6.74 -5.17 -11.17
CA GLY A 197 5.76 -5.97 -11.89
C GLY A 197 4.50 -6.34 -11.11
N ILE A 198 4.42 -5.98 -9.81
CA ILE A 198 3.16 -6.08 -9.04
C ILE A 198 2.05 -5.22 -9.68
N ILE A 199 2.39 -4.11 -10.36
CA ILE A 199 1.39 -3.31 -11.08
C ILE A 199 0.68 -4.10 -12.20
N LEU A 200 1.37 -5.09 -12.79
CA LEU A 200 0.86 -5.93 -13.87
C LEU A 200 0.16 -7.19 -13.34
N THR A 201 0.76 -7.80 -12.33
CA THR A 201 0.35 -9.12 -11.83
C THR A 201 -0.67 -9.04 -10.70
N GLY A 202 -0.71 -7.90 -10.00
CA GLY A 202 -1.42 -7.72 -8.73
C GLY A 202 -0.92 -8.66 -7.64
N LEU A 203 -1.44 -8.51 -6.42
CA LEU A 203 -1.19 -9.47 -5.33
C LEU A 203 -2.11 -10.72 -5.46
N ARG A 204 -2.11 -11.33 -6.64
CA ARG A 204 -2.80 -12.60 -6.95
C ARG A 204 -1.76 -13.71 -7.18
N THR A 205 -2.21 -14.89 -7.62
CA THR A 205 -1.32 -16.04 -7.94
C THR A 205 -0.14 -15.66 -8.84
N SER A 206 -0.37 -14.85 -9.88
CA SER A 206 0.71 -14.40 -10.77
C SER A 206 1.74 -13.49 -10.07
N GLY A 207 1.29 -12.58 -9.19
CA GLY A 207 2.23 -11.73 -8.44
C GLY A 207 2.91 -12.47 -7.30
N CYS A 208 2.25 -13.50 -6.77
CA CYS A 208 2.86 -14.46 -5.87
C CYS A 208 4.04 -15.21 -6.51
N GLU A 209 3.92 -15.66 -7.76
CA GLU A 209 5.05 -16.23 -8.52
C GLU A 209 6.20 -15.23 -8.67
N LEU A 210 5.88 -13.96 -8.95
CA LEU A 210 6.85 -12.88 -9.04
C LEU A 210 7.61 -12.67 -7.72
N ILE A 211 6.87 -12.57 -6.61
CA ILE A 211 7.41 -12.34 -5.27
C ILE A 211 8.27 -13.54 -4.84
N GLN A 212 7.84 -14.76 -5.16
CA GLN A 212 8.65 -15.97 -4.94
C GLN A 212 9.99 -15.87 -5.68
N LYS A 213 9.97 -15.45 -6.95
CA LYS A 213 11.20 -15.31 -7.73
C LYS A 213 12.12 -14.23 -7.15
N TYR A 214 11.56 -13.12 -6.66
CA TYR A 214 12.32 -12.10 -5.95
C TYR A 214 12.99 -12.67 -4.68
N LEU A 215 12.25 -13.46 -3.89
CA LEU A 215 12.80 -14.10 -2.69
C LEU A 215 13.98 -15.02 -3.03
N GLU A 216 13.85 -15.84 -4.07
CA GLU A 216 14.93 -16.74 -4.52
C GLU A 216 16.18 -15.98 -4.97
N ASN A 217 16.00 -14.83 -5.60
CA ASN A 217 17.11 -14.03 -6.11
C ASN A 217 17.82 -13.23 -5.00
N THR A 218 17.09 -12.78 -3.97
CA THR A 218 17.59 -11.80 -2.98
C THR A 218 17.74 -12.37 -1.56
N ASN A 219 17.03 -13.44 -1.23
CA ASN A 219 16.79 -13.92 0.12
C ASN A 219 16.21 -12.86 1.09
N ASP A 220 15.59 -11.80 0.57
CA ASP A 220 14.96 -10.75 1.38
C ASP A 220 13.55 -11.16 1.83
N ILE A 221 13.52 -12.00 2.86
CA ILE A 221 12.28 -12.49 3.47
C ILE A 221 11.45 -11.37 4.11
N ARG A 222 12.08 -10.26 4.53
CA ARG A 222 11.39 -9.14 5.15
C ARG A 222 10.51 -8.44 4.13
N THR A 223 11.06 -8.06 2.99
CA THR A 223 10.29 -7.39 1.93
C THR A 223 9.14 -8.27 1.46
N VAL A 224 9.40 -9.57 1.29
CA VAL A 224 8.40 -10.56 0.87
C VAL A 224 7.29 -10.73 1.91
N ALA A 225 7.62 -10.83 3.19
CA ALA A 225 6.63 -10.96 4.26
C ALA A 225 5.78 -9.70 4.41
N LEU A 226 6.36 -8.50 4.26
CA LEU A 226 5.60 -7.25 4.28
C LEU A 226 4.59 -7.18 3.12
N LEU A 227 4.97 -7.61 1.92
CA LEU A 227 4.04 -7.74 0.79
C LEU A 227 2.96 -8.81 1.05
N ALA A 228 3.34 -9.94 1.65
CA ALA A 228 2.45 -11.05 1.95
C ALA A 228 1.28 -10.66 2.86
N ILE A 229 1.44 -9.68 3.75
CA ILE A 229 0.36 -9.19 4.62
C ILE A 229 -0.79 -8.58 3.82
N HIS A 230 -0.51 -8.02 2.65
CA HIS A 230 -1.52 -7.38 1.80
C HIS A 230 -2.23 -8.37 0.86
N VAL A 231 -1.73 -9.61 0.75
CA VAL A 231 -2.32 -10.64 -0.10
C VAL A 231 -3.72 -11.02 0.42
N PRO A 232 -4.76 -11.03 -0.43
CA PRO A 232 -6.11 -11.44 -0.05
C PRO A 232 -6.18 -12.89 0.45
N GLU A 233 -7.05 -13.17 1.44
CA GLU A 233 -7.12 -14.49 2.09
C GLU A 233 -7.54 -15.61 1.12
N ASP A 234 -8.36 -15.29 0.12
CA ASP A 234 -8.69 -16.21 -0.99
C ASP A 234 -7.43 -16.64 -1.75
N ILE A 235 -6.51 -15.71 -2.02
CA ILE A 235 -5.24 -16.03 -2.67
C ILE A 235 -4.30 -16.79 -1.72
N VAL A 236 -4.30 -16.49 -0.42
CA VAL A 236 -3.49 -17.24 0.57
C VAL A 236 -3.88 -18.71 0.65
N GLN A 237 -5.15 -19.05 0.41
CA GLN A 237 -5.61 -20.43 0.35
C GLN A 237 -5.05 -21.16 -0.88
N ASP A 238 -5.02 -20.48 -2.03
CA ASP A 238 -4.51 -21.03 -3.28
C ASP A 238 -2.98 -21.07 -3.35
N CYS A 239 -2.30 -20.22 -2.57
CA CYS A 239 -0.85 -20.00 -2.61
C CYS A 239 -0.19 -20.30 -1.25
N PRO A 240 0.18 -21.57 -0.97
CA PRO A 240 0.65 -21.98 0.36
C PRO A 240 1.95 -21.30 0.80
N TYR A 241 2.83 -20.96 -0.15
CA TYR A 241 4.10 -20.27 0.12
C TYR A 241 3.91 -18.89 0.78
N VAL A 242 2.76 -18.22 0.63
CA VAL A 242 2.49 -16.94 1.32
C VAL A 242 2.51 -17.11 2.83
N ARG A 243 1.99 -18.24 3.33
CA ARG A 243 2.02 -18.57 4.76
C ARG A 243 3.44 -18.91 5.22
N GLU A 244 4.20 -19.60 4.37
CA GLU A 244 5.60 -19.95 4.64
C GLU A 244 6.48 -18.71 4.71
N TRP A 245 6.26 -17.71 3.86
CA TRP A 245 7.01 -16.45 3.91
C TRP A 245 6.80 -15.70 5.22
N LEU A 246 5.53 -15.59 5.64
CA LEU A 246 5.17 -14.96 6.90
C LEU A 246 5.78 -15.69 8.09
N GLU A 247 5.71 -17.02 8.11
CA GLU A 247 6.30 -17.81 9.19
C GLU A 247 7.83 -17.75 9.17
N GLY A 248 8.45 -17.72 8.00
CA GLY A 248 9.89 -17.52 7.83
C GLY A 248 10.36 -16.21 8.43
N TYR A 249 9.65 -15.11 8.17
CA TYR A 249 9.98 -13.81 8.76
C TYR A 249 9.73 -13.77 10.27
N ARG A 250 8.64 -14.39 10.75
CA ARG A 250 8.34 -14.53 12.19
C ARG A 250 9.46 -15.30 12.92
N ASN A 251 9.92 -16.40 12.35
CA ASN A 251 11.03 -17.19 12.87
C ASN A 251 12.34 -16.40 12.89
N LEU A 252 12.60 -15.59 11.86
CA LEU A 252 13.76 -14.69 11.83
C LEU A 252 13.70 -13.68 12.97
N LEU A 253 12.55 -13.02 13.17
CA LEU A 253 12.36 -12.06 14.26
C LEU A 253 12.51 -12.70 15.64
N ASP A 254 12.02 -13.93 15.82
CA ASP A 254 12.20 -14.69 17.06
C ASP A 254 13.67 -14.97 17.36
N GLN A 255 14.42 -15.42 16.35
CA GLN A 255 15.86 -15.68 16.48
C GLN A 255 16.63 -14.42 16.85
N LEU A 256 16.19 -13.27 16.32
CA LEU A 256 16.74 -11.96 16.63
C LEU A 256 16.20 -11.36 17.94
N GLN A 257 15.29 -12.05 18.64
CA GLN A 257 14.61 -11.60 19.85
C GLN A 257 13.82 -10.29 19.67
N MET A 258 13.37 -10.01 18.45
CA MET A 258 12.58 -8.84 18.06
C MET A 258 11.07 -9.11 18.25
N TRP A 259 10.70 -9.41 19.50
CA TRP A 259 9.35 -9.85 19.86
C TRP A 259 8.29 -8.77 19.64
N THR A 260 8.66 -7.50 19.86
CA THR A 260 7.76 -6.36 19.69
C THR A 260 7.41 -6.18 18.22
N GLU A 261 8.42 -6.19 17.35
CA GLU A 261 8.26 -6.05 15.91
C GLU A 261 7.48 -7.23 15.32
N ARG A 262 7.71 -8.45 15.84
CA ARG A 262 6.88 -9.61 15.49
C ARG A 262 5.42 -9.39 15.89
N ALA A 263 5.16 -8.92 17.10
CA ALA A 263 3.81 -8.66 17.56
C ALA A 263 3.12 -7.59 16.70
N GLU A 264 3.84 -6.55 16.27
CA GLU A 264 3.33 -5.53 15.35
C GLU A 264 2.95 -6.12 13.98
N VAL A 265 3.79 -6.99 13.40
CA VAL A 265 3.49 -7.70 12.16
C VAL A 265 2.21 -8.54 12.29
N ASP A 266 2.07 -9.28 13.39
CA ASP A 266 0.90 -10.11 13.65
C ASP A 266 -0.38 -9.26 13.82
N VAL A 267 -0.28 -8.11 14.51
CA VAL A 267 -1.39 -7.16 14.65
C VAL A 267 -1.81 -6.59 13.29
N TYR A 268 -0.84 -6.16 12.47
CA TYR A 268 -1.12 -5.58 11.17
C TYR A 268 -1.79 -6.58 10.22
N ARG A 269 -1.31 -7.84 10.23
CA ARG A 269 -1.93 -8.93 9.47
C ARG A 269 -3.38 -9.16 9.88
N ASN A 270 -3.65 -9.25 11.18
CA ASN A 270 -5.00 -9.47 11.69
C ASN A 270 -5.94 -8.32 11.28
N GLN A 271 -5.49 -7.06 11.36
CA GLN A 271 -6.27 -5.91 10.90
C GLN A 271 -6.65 -6.03 9.41
N MET A 272 -5.70 -6.42 8.56
CA MET A 272 -5.93 -6.55 7.12
C MET A 272 -6.92 -7.68 6.80
N SER A 273 -6.88 -8.78 7.54
CA SER A 273 -7.88 -9.85 7.45
C SER A 273 -9.28 -9.37 7.89
N HIS A 274 -9.38 -8.64 9.02
CA HIS A 274 -10.67 -8.17 9.57
C HIS A 274 -11.34 -7.08 8.74
N THR A 275 -10.56 -6.29 8.00
CA THR A 275 -11.15 -5.28 7.09
C THR A 275 -11.79 -5.94 5.87
N ARG A 276 -11.49 -7.23 5.62
CA ARG A 276 -11.93 -7.99 4.44
C ARG A 276 -12.97 -9.07 4.75
N SER A 277 -13.02 -9.59 5.98
CA SER A 277 -14.11 -10.44 6.46
C SER A 277 -15.11 -9.61 7.28
N ASN A 278 -16.37 -9.57 6.83
CA ASN A 278 -17.49 -8.97 7.56
C ASN A 278 -17.46 -9.41 9.03
N ILE A 279 -17.21 -8.47 9.94
CA ILE A 279 -17.52 -8.37 11.39
C ILE A 279 -18.26 -9.59 11.99
N SER A 280 -17.67 -10.77 11.98
CA SER A 280 -18.30 -11.98 12.55
C SER A 280 -17.33 -12.89 13.30
N ASP A 281 -16.03 -12.75 13.10
CA ASP A 281 -15.00 -13.52 13.82
C ASP A 281 -14.18 -12.63 14.78
N MET A 282 -14.84 -11.74 15.51
CA MET A 282 -14.26 -11.28 16.79
C MET A 282 -14.18 -12.53 17.68
N ARG A 283 -12.99 -13.13 17.82
CA ARG A 283 -12.75 -14.14 18.85
C ARG A 283 -12.95 -13.46 20.19
N GLU A 284 -14.16 -13.56 20.73
CA GLU A 284 -14.46 -13.18 22.11
C GLU A 284 -13.47 -13.93 23.00
N ILE A 285 -12.67 -13.19 23.76
CA ILE A 285 -11.76 -13.80 24.74
C ILE A 285 -12.66 -14.36 25.83
N ASP A 286 -12.86 -15.67 25.80
CA ASP A 286 -13.62 -16.41 26.80
C ASP A 286 -12.91 -16.36 28.16
N ILE A 287 -13.45 -15.56 29.09
CA ILE A 287 -12.92 -15.46 30.45
C ILE A 287 -13.56 -16.54 31.32
N ASN A 288 -12.77 -17.44 31.89
CA ASN A 288 -13.27 -18.48 32.80
C ASN A 288 -13.15 -18.08 34.28
N CYS A 289 -14.08 -18.56 35.11
CA CYS A 289 -13.99 -18.43 36.56
C CYS A 289 -12.79 -19.21 37.11
N ILE A 290 -11.85 -18.55 37.80
CA ILE A 290 -10.66 -19.20 38.39
C ILE A 290 -10.96 -20.28 39.45
N PHE A 291 -12.19 -20.34 39.96
CA PHE A 291 -12.59 -21.30 41.01
C PHE A 291 -13.32 -22.53 40.46
N CYS A 292 -14.25 -22.35 39.53
CA CYS A 292 -15.06 -23.46 38.98
C CYS A 292 -14.88 -23.69 37.48
N ASN A 293 -14.02 -22.90 36.84
CA ASN A 293 -13.66 -22.94 35.43
C ASN A 293 -14.84 -22.81 34.45
N SER A 294 -16.00 -22.32 34.91
CA SER A 294 -17.10 -21.99 34.02
C SER A 294 -16.86 -20.66 33.32
N LEU A 295 -17.27 -20.56 32.06
CA LEU A 295 -17.31 -19.32 31.30
C LEU A 295 -18.00 -18.21 32.11
N LEU A 296 -17.39 -17.04 32.17
CA LEU A 296 -18.01 -15.82 32.69
C LEU A 296 -18.79 -15.20 31.52
N ASP A 297 -20.10 -15.40 31.54
CA ASP A 297 -21.02 -14.87 30.53
C ASP A 297 -21.07 -13.33 30.60
N GLN A 298 -20.21 -12.66 29.84
CA GLN A 298 -20.10 -11.20 29.80
C GLN A 298 -21.18 -10.55 28.91
N SER A 299 -21.94 -11.35 28.15
CA SER A 299 -22.83 -10.92 27.08
C SER A 299 -24.32 -10.86 27.43
N ARG A 300 -24.70 -10.81 28.72
CA ARG A 300 -26.13 -10.62 29.12
C ARG A 300 -26.61 -9.19 29.32
N SER A 301 -25.76 -8.19 29.11
CA SER A 301 -26.15 -6.77 29.30
C SER A 301 -26.49 -6.03 28.00
N ALA A 302 -26.17 -6.56 26.82
CA ALA A 302 -26.38 -5.84 25.56
C ALA A 302 -27.78 -6.00 24.95
N ASN A 303 -28.54 -7.07 25.27
CA ASN A 303 -29.80 -7.40 24.57
C ASN A 303 -31.07 -7.43 25.44
N ARG A 304 -31.17 -6.58 26.48
CA ARG A 304 -32.45 -6.35 27.22
C ARG A 304 -33.09 -4.99 26.94
N ARG A 305 -32.97 -4.49 25.71
CA ARG A 305 -33.80 -3.37 25.22
C ARG A 305 -34.83 -3.85 24.22
N GLU A 306 -35.71 -4.75 24.63
CA GLU A 306 -37.03 -4.86 24.00
C GLU A 306 -37.98 -5.67 24.90
N ARG A 307 -39.13 -5.07 25.21
CA ARG A 307 -40.32 -5.63 25.90
C ARG A 307 -40.32 -5.63 27.44
N HIS A 308 -40.71 -4.50 28.05
CA HIS A 308 -42.07 -4.30 28.58
C HIS A 308 -42.20 -2.95 29.31
N ASN A 309 -43.26 -2.21 28.96
CA ASN A 309 -43.78 -1.08 29.73
C ASN A 309 -44.28 -1.59 31.10
N THR A 310 -43.69 -1.11 32.20
CA THR A 310 -44.38 -0.69 33.45
C THR A 310 -43.39 -0.07 34.43
N SER A 311 -43.68 1.17 34.83
CA SER A 311 -43.42 1.86 36.11
C SER A 311 -42.37 1.35 37.11
N HIS A 312 -41.48 2.30 37.47
CA HIS A 312 -40.85 2.57 38.77
C HIS A 312 -39.65 1.73 39.29
N ILE A 313 -38.69 2.51 39.81
CA ILE A 313 -37.53 2.22 40.68
C ILE A 313 -36.22 1.91 39.93
N GLY A 314 -35.24 2.81 40.13
CA GLY A 314 -33.93 2.79 39.50
C GLY A 314 -33.20 1.47 39.70
N SER A 315 -32.81 0.86 38.60
CA SER A 315 -31.95 -0.32 38.56
C SER A 315 -30.56 0.12 38.12
N SER A 316 -29.66 0.33 39.08
CA SER A 316 -28.23 0.26 38.81
C SER A 316 -27.96 -1.07 38.13
N SER A 317 -27.33 -1.02 36.96
CA SER A 317 -26.77 -2.19 36.27
C SER A 317 -25.99 -3.01 37.29
N THR A 318 -26.51 -4.17 37.65
CA THR A 318 -25.89 -5.07 38.63
C THR A 318 -24.70 -5.73 37.96
N VAL A 319 -23.57 -5.02 38.06
CA VAL A 319 -22.23 -5.52 37.81
C VAL A 319 -22.10 -6.88 38.49
N LEU A 320 -21.83 -7.94 37.72
CA LEU A 320 -21.65 -9.29 38.26
C LEU A 320 -20.40 -9.27 39.16
N MET A 321 -20.59 -9.11 40.47
CA MET A 321 -19.52 -9.15 41.48
C MET A 321 -19.10 -10.58 41.85
N VAL A 322 -19.83 -11.59 41.33
CA VAL A 322 -19.70 -13.01 41.66
C VAL A 322 -19.91 -13.87 40.42
N CYS A 323 -19.30 -15.06 40.39
CA CYS A 323 -19.51 -16.06 39.35
C CYS A 323 -20.97 -16.55 39.35
N SER A 324 -21.60 -16.63 38.18
CA SER A 324 -22.99 -17.12 38.02
C SER A 324 -23.19 -18.58 38.44
N LYS A 325 -22.14 -19.42 38.37
CA LYS A 325 -22.19 -20.85 38.69
C LYS A 325 -21.82 -21.17 40.13
N CYS A 326 -20.67 -20.68 40.61
CA CYS A 326 -20.19 -21.01 41.96
C CYS A 326 -20.41 -19.91 43.01
N ARG A 327 -20.93 -18.74 42.59
CA ARG A 327 -21.19 -17.55 43.43
C ARG A 327 -19.97 -16.98 44.18
N GLN A 328 -18.76 -17.46 43.88
CA GLN A 328 -17.53 -16.87 44.40
C GLN A 328 -17.31 -15.49 43.78
N SER A 329 -16.77 -14.56 44.57
CA SER A 329 -16.45 -13.22 44.10
C SER A 329 -15.46 -13.26 42.94
N LEU A 330 -15.67 -12.40 41.94
CA LEU A 330 -14.69 -12.24 40.87
C LEU A 330 -13.34 -11.73 41.42
N PRO A 331 -12.22 -11.99 40.72
CA PRO A 331 -10.91 -11.52 41.13
C PRO A 331 -10.92 -9.99 41.35
N ARG A 332 -10.34 -9.57 42.48
CA ARG A 332 -10.10 -8.17 42.81
C ARG A 332 -8.66 -7.82 42.57
N CYS A 333 -8.43 -6.59 42.14
CA CYS A 333 -7.09 -6.05 42.11
C CYS A 333 -6.54 -5.96 43.54
N ALA A 334 -5.39 -6.60 43.79
CA ALA A 334 -4.76 -6.62 45.10
C ALA A 334 -4.25 -5.23 45.57
N VAL A 335 -4.23 -4.24 44.67
CA VAL A 335 -3.81 -2.86 44.98
C VAL A 335 -5.03 -1.95 45.19
N CYS A 336 -5.94 -1.85 44.19
CA CYS A 336 -7.09 -0.94 44.27
C CYS A 336 -8.38 -1.59 44.78
N MET A 337 -8.39 -2.91 45.01
CA MET A 337 -9.53 -3.69 45.54
C MET A 337 -10.81 -3.68 44.69
N MET A 338 -10.76 -3.10 43.49
CA MET A 338 -11.85 -3.14 42.51
C MET A 338 -11.91 -4.49 41.79
N ASN A 339 -13.12 -4.94 41.46
CA ASN A 339 -13.33 -6.17 40.69
C ASN A 339 -13.00 -5.93 39.20
N LEU A 340 -12.70 -7.02 38.49
CA LEU A 340 -12.48 -7.05 37.04
C LEU A 340 -13.59 -6.32 36.24
N SER A 341 -14.83 -6.34 36.72
CA SER A 341 -15.95 -5.61 36.14
C SER A 341 -16.11 -4.25 36.81
N ASN A 342 -15.39 -3.24 36.31
CA ASN A 342 -15.73 -1.82 36.42
C ASN A 342 -14.66 -1.03 35.66
N TYR A 343 -14.79 -0.93 34.34
CA TYR A 343 -14.42 0.22 33.50
C TYR A 343 -14.61 -0.14 32.01
N ILE A 344 -15.87 -0.27 31.59
CA ILE A 344 -16.27 0.13 30.24
C ILE A 344 -17.37 1.16 30.46
N GLU A 345 -17.01 2.31 31.02
CA GLU A 345 -17.87 3.49 30.89
C GLU A 345 -17.58 4.11 29.53
N ASP A 346 -18.67 4.34 28.79
CA ASP A 346 -18.75 4.99 27.50
C ASP A 346 -17.79 6.19 27.42
N SER A 347 -16.62 5.98 26.82
CA SER A 347 -15.86 7.07 26.23
C SER A 347 -16.60 7.47 24.96
N SER A 348 -17.59 8.35 25.12
CA SER A 348 -18.13 9.14 24.02
C SER A 348 -16.99 9.95 23.40
N CYS A 349 -16.30 9.37 22.41
CA CYS A 349 -15.22 10.02 21.69
C CYS A 349 -15.60 10.17 20.21
N SER A 350 -15.62 11.44 19.82
CA SER A 350 -15.80 11.97 18.47
C SER A 350 -14.86 11.30 17.44
N PRO A 351 -15.21 11.24 16.14
CA PRO A 351 -14.51 10.41 15.14
C PRO A 351 -13.09 10.86 14.71
N ASN A 352 -12.48 11.86 15.36
CA ASN A 352 -11.35 12.61 14.78
C ASN A 352 -10.03 12.55 15.57
N SER A 353 -9.74 11.47 16.30
CA SER A 353 -8.40 11.28 16.90
C SER A 353 -7.90 9.83 16.82
N GLN A 354 -6.85 9.63 16.02
CA GLN A 354 -5.86 8.53 16.15
C GLN A 354 -4.71 9.02 17.07
N PRO A 355 -3.85 8.18 17.70
CA PRO A 355 -3.78 6.72 17.76
C PRO A 355 -3.54 6.14 19.20
N ASP A 356 -4.18 6.63 20.28
CA ASP A 356 -3.85 6.15 21.65
C ASP A 356 -4.83 5.13 22.27
N LYS A 357 -5.59 4.40 21.46
CA LYS A 357 -6.54 3.39 22.00
C LYS A 357 -5.85 2.16 22.61
N TYR A 358 -4.66 1.79 22.14
CA TYR A 358 -3.99 0.55 22.57
C TYR A 358 -3.30 0.68 23.94
N HIS A 359 -2.76 1.86 24.26
CA HIS A 359 -2.09 2.11 25.54
C HIS A 359 -3.09 2.16 26.72
N LEU A 360 -4.30 2.65 26.47
CA LEU A 360 -5.39 2.72 27.45
C LEU A 360 -6.06 1.35 27.70
N LEU A 361 -6.04 0.45 26.71
CA LEU A 361 -6.53 -0.93 26.91
C LEU A 361 -5.55 -1.78 27.75
N SER A 362 -4.23 -1.59 27.55
CA SER A 362 -3.21 -2.37 28.25
C SER A 362 -3.10 -2.04 29.75
N SER A 363 -3.43 -0.81 30.17
CA SER A 363 -3.42 -0.42 31.59
C SER A 363 -4.59 -1.01 32.39
N GLN A 364 -5.69 -1.30 31.71
CA GLN A 364 -6.92 -1.87 32.28
C GLN A 364 -6.93 -3.41 32.27
N TRP A 365 -5.98 -4.04 31.58
CA TRP A 365 -5.81 -5.49 31.53
C TRP A 365 -5.52 -6.07 32.93
N PHE A 366 -6.08 -7.23 33.26
CA PHE A 366 -5.94 -7.84 34.59
C PHE A 366 -4.91 -8.98 34.55
N THR A 367 -3.81 -8.80 35.27
CA THR A 367 -2.73 -9.80 35.42
C THR A 367 -2.95 -10.67 36.66
N TRP A 368 -2.46 -11.91 36.67
CA TRP A 368 -2.40 -12.73 37.89
C TRP A 368 -1.14 -13.58 37.97
N CYS A 369 -0.66 -13.82 39.19
CA CYS A 369 0.44 -14.73 39.43
C CYS A 369 -0.08 -16.18 39.43
N LYS A 370 0.54 -17.06 38.64
CA LYS A 370 0.19 -18.49 38.60
C LYS A 370 0.44 -19.22 39.94
N LYS A 371 1.36 -18.72 40.78
CA LYS A 371 1.75 -19.36 42.05
C LYS A 371 0.79 -19.03 43.19
N CYS A 372 0.54 -17.74 43.46
CA CYS A 372 -0.33 -17.32 44.56
C CYS A 372 -1.77 -17.01 44.13
N ARG A 373 -2.05 -16.97 42.82
CA ARG A 373 -3.36 -16.63 42.22
C ARG A 373 -3.88 -15.23 42.56
N HIS A 374 -3.06 -14.39 43.19
CA HIS A 374 -3.34 -12.98 43.36
C HIS A 374 -2.98 -12.22 42.08
N GLY A 375 -3.73 -11.15 41.83
CA GLY A 375 -3.62 -10.39 40.61
C GLY A 375 -4.19 -8.99 40.75
N GLY A 376 -4.21 -8.26 39.65
CA GLY A 376 -4.78 -6.92 39.57
C GLY A 376 -4.56 -6.28 38.22
N HIS A 377 -5.06 -5.05 38.07
CA HIS A 377 -4.81 -4.26 36.87
C HIS A 377 -3.31 -4.15 36.64
N ALA A 378 -2.88 -4.42 35.41
CA ALA A 378 -1.49 -4.54 35.05
C ALA A 378 -0.69 -3.29 35.41
N GLU A 379 -1.27 -2.11 35.22
CA GLU A 379 -0.64 -0.86 35.64
C GLU A 379 -0.39 -0.81 37.16
N HIS A 380 -1.40 -1.15 37.97
CA HIS A 380 -1.27 -1.16 39.43
C HIS A 380 -0.25 -2.20 39.91
N VAL A 381 -0.27 -3.39 39.32
CA VAL A 381 0.66 -4.47 39.65
C VAL A 381 2.08 -4.08 39.25
N ASN A 382 2.28 -3.55 38.04
CA ASN A 382 3.58 -3.07 37.59
C ASN A 382 4.11 -1.93 38.46
N ASN A 383 3.25 -0.96 38.83
CA ASN A 383 3.64 0.15 39.69
C ASN A 383 3.99 -0.32 41.11
N TRP A 384 3.28 -1.30 41.67
CA TRP A 384 3.62 -1.89 42.97
C TRP A 384 5.02 -2.50 42.97
N PHE A 385 5.34 -3.26 41.92
CA PHE A 385 6.61 -3.98 41.81
C PHE A 385 7.81 -3.11 41.43
N LYS A 386 7.62 -1.84 41.04
CA LYS A 386 8.72 -0.87 40.97
C LYS A 386 9.38 -0.62 42.33
N TYR A 387 8.61 -0.75 43.41
CA TYR A 387 9.05 -0.41 44.77
C TYR A 387 9.06 -1.58 45.74
N ASN A 388 8.40 -2.70 45.41
CA ASN A 388 8.23 -3.85 46.28
C ASN A 388 8.70 -5.14 45.59
N LYS A 389 9.22 -6.10 46.35
CA LYS A 389 9.66 -7.42 45.83
C LYS A 389 8.67 -8.56 46.08
N GLU A 390 7.61 -8.28 46.85
CA GLU A 390 6.63 -9.27 47.30
C GLU A 390 5.22 -8.88 46.89
N CYS A 391 4.32 -9.88 46.92
CA CYS A 391 2.92 -9.73 46.56
C CYS A 391 2.21 -8.64 47.39
N PRO A 392 1.39 -7.77 46.78
CA PRO A 392 0.63 -6.73 47.50
C PRO A 392 -0.38 -7.26 48.52
N VAL A 393 -0.72 -8.55 48.48
CA VAL A 393 -1.63 -9.16 49.45
C VAL A 393 -0.91 -9.42 50.77
N ALA A 394 -1.47 -8.89 51.86
CA ALA A 394 -0.93 -9.05 53.20
C ALA A 394 -0.66 -10.53 53.55
N LYS A 395 0.52 -10.80 54.13
CA LYS A 395 1.02 -12.14 54.50
C LYS A 395 1.33 -13.08 53.32
N CYS A 396 1.35 -12.59 52.08
CA CYS A 396 1.81 -13.35 50.92
C CYS A 396 3.26 -13.00 50.58
N LEU A 397 4.20 -13.91 50.84
CA LEU A 397 5.63 -13.75 50.56
C LEU A 397 6.01 -14.18 49.13
N CYS A 398 5.05 -14.16 48.19
CA CYS A 398 5.29 -14.63 46.83
C CYS A 398 6.04 -13.57 46.00
N PRO A 399 7.20 -13.88 45.41
CA PRO A 399 7.91 -12.98 44.51
C PRO A 399 7.30 -13.05 43.10
N CYS A 400 6.10 -12.46 42.94
CA CYS A 400 5.31 -12.65 41.72
C CYS A 400 6.02 -12.20 40.43
N THR A 401 6.98 -11.28 40.53
CA THR A 401 7.78 -10.74 39.42
C THR A 401 8.83 -11.69 38.85
N ILE A 402 9.29 -12.68 39.63
CA ILE A 402 10.46 -13.50 39.28
C ILE A 402 10.06 -14.81 38.56
N THR A 403 8.80 -15.20 38.64
CA THR A 403 8.30 -16.42 37.98
C THR A 403 7.72 -16.11 36.60
N ASP A 404 8.39 -16.59 35.56
CA ASP A 404 8.03 -16.56 34.12
C ASP A 404 6.56 -16.89 33.82
N GLY A 405 5.66 -15.93 33.98
CA GLY A 405 4.24 -16.24 33.77
C GLY A 405 3.28 -15.10 34.01
N TYR A 406 3.59 -13.91 33.50
CA TYR A 406 2.53 -12.99 33.09
C TYR A 406 2.22 -13.34 31.63
N TYR A 407 1.14 -14.09 31.41
CA TYR A 407 0.37 -13.93 30.16
C TYR A 407 -0.52 -12.73 30.39
#